data_AF-A0A521BUE7-F1
#
_entry.id   AF-A0A521BUE7-F1
#
_cell.length_a   1.000
_cell.length_b   1.000
_cell.length_c   1.000
_cell.angle_alpha   90.00
_cell.angle_beta   90.00
_cell.angle_gamma   90.00
#
_symmetry.space_group_name_H-M   'P 1'
#
loop_
_entity.id
_entity.type
_entity.pdbx_description
1 polymer ?
#
loop_
_entity_poly.entity_id
_entity_poly.type
_entity_poly.pdbx_seq_one_letter_code
_entity_poly.pdbx_strand_id
1 'polypeptide(L)'
;MGDITEYESRITAALDRIAKGLDGLEAPQSGPSEAAEAEITRLTQALEDERTVTAQLEERIKGIKDKLEDRVSGMEAALEEARASVTAVDTELQQLREVNEKLRESNVALRDANAEGLADAELINASLMAEVEALRAGREADAAEMGAVLTQLDAILEATAMKEEDA
;
A
#
# COMPACT_ATOMS: atom_id res chain seq x y z
N MET A 1 -37.26 -37.76 83.95
CA MET A 1 -35.93 -38.42 84.00
C MET A 1 -35.70 -39.35 82.79
N GLY A 2 -36.74 -39.98 82.20
CA GLY A 2 -36.58 -40.82 81.00
C GLY A 2 -36.42 -40.05 79.68
N ASP A 3 -37.04 -38.87 79.56
CA ASP A 3 -36.99 -38.09 78.31
C ASP A 3 -35.58 -37.55 78.03
N ILE A 4 -34.84 -37.16 79.08
CA ILE A 4 -33.47 -36.65 78.95
C ILE A 4 -32.53 -37.75 78.41
N THR A 5 -32.64 -38.97 78.92
CA THR A 5 -31.81 -40.10 78.43
C THR A 5 -32.19 -40.52 77.00
N GLU A 6 -33.45 -40.36 76.60
CA GLU A 6 -33.88 -40.58 75.22
C GLU A 6 -33.31 -39.50 74.29
N TYR A 7 -33.33 -38.23 74.69
CA TYR A 7 -32.72 -37.14 73.93
C TYR A 7 -31.20 -37.30 73.81
N GLU A 8 -30.50 -37.69 74.88
CA GLU A 8 -29.05 -37.95 74.86
C GLU A 8 -28.70 -39.10 73.90
N SER A 9 -29.47 -40.20 73.92
CA SER A 9 -29.30 -41.31 72.98
C SER A 9 -29.50 -40.89 71.52
N ARG A 10 -30.55 -40.09 71.25
CA ARG A 10 -30.82 -39.57 69.89
C ARG A 10 -29.78 -38.58 69.41
N ILE A 11 -29.26 -37.72 70.29
CA ILE A 11 -28.19 -36.78 69.97
C ILE A 11 -26.90 -37.54 69.65
N THR A 12 -26.55 -38.53 70.46
CA THR A 12 -25.34 -39.35 70.23
C THR A 12 -25.43 -40.10 68.89
N ALA A 13 -26.59 -40.70 68.59
CA ALA A 13 -26.83 -41.34 67.29
C ALA A 13 -26.82 -40.35 66.11
N ALA A 14 -27.29 -39.12 66.31
CA ALA A 14 -27.22 -38.07 65.29
C ALA A 14 -25.78 -37.58 65.08
N LEU A 15 -25.00 -37.42 66.15
CA LEU A 15 -23.58 -37.06 66.08
C LEU A 15 -22.75 -38.16 65.43
N ASP A 16 -23.00 -39.43 65.72
CA ASP A 16 -22.35 -40.55 65.03
C ASP A 16 -22.71 -40.62 63.54
N ARG A 17 -23.96 -40.30 63.20
CA ARG A 17 -24.40 -40.22 61.80
C ARG A 17 -23.78 -39.02 61.08
N ILE A 18 -23.62 -37.89 61.77
CA ILE A 18 -22.92 -36.72 61.24
C ILE A 18 -21.43 -37.03 61.10
N ALA A 19 -20.79 -37.68 62.07
CA ALA A 19 -19.39 -38.09 62.01
C ALA A 19 -19.15 -39.05 60.84
N LYS A 20 -19.97 -40.10 60.69
CA LYS A 20 -19.93 -41.00 59.51
C LYS A 20 -20.26 -40.28 58.21
N GLY A 21 -21.18 -39.31 58.27
CA GLY A 21 -21.53 -38.45 57.16
C GLY A 21 -20.36 -37.57 56.75
N LEU A 22 -19.59 -37.06 57.72
CA LEU A 22 -18.40 -36.23 57.53
C LEU A 22 -17.21 -37.06 57.04
N ASP A 23 -17.04 -38.29 57.52
CA ASP A 23 -16.04 -39.23 56.99
C ASP A 23 -16.35 -39.62 55.53
N GLY A 24 -17.64 -39.70 55.17
CA GLY A 24 -18.08 -39.88 53.78
C GLY A 24 -18.07 -38.59 52.94
N LEU A 25 -18.02 -37.43 53.60
CA LEU A 25 -17.89 -36.10 53.00
C LEU A 25 -16.45 -35.57 53.06
N GLU A 26 -15.52 -36.35 53.60
CA GLU A 26 -14.10 -36.13 53.42
C GLU A 26 -13.94 -36.08 51.91
N ALA A 27 -13.71 -34.86 51.45
CA ALA A 27 -13.78 -34.51 50.04
C ALA A 27 -13.06 -35.60 49.26
N PRO A 28 -13.58 -36.07 48.10
CA PRO A 28 -12.80 -36.98 47.28
C PRO A 28 -11.39 -36.43 47.23
N GLN A 29 -10.43 -37.17 47.82
CA GLN A 29 -9.01 -36.83 47.86
C GLN A 29 -8.45 -36.99 46.45
N SER A 30 -9.05 -36.27 45.54
CA SER A 30 -8.79 -36.28 44.13
C SER A 30 -8.71 -34.81 43.79
N GLY A 31 -7.56 -34.22 44.14
CA GLY A 31 -6.95 -33.29 43.20
C GLY A 31 -7.01 -33.90 41.78
N PRO A 32 -6.98 -33.07 40.73
CA PRO A 32 -7.06 -33.59 39.37
C PRO A 32 -6.20 -34.84 39.23
N SER A 33 -6.80 -35.94 38.77
CA SER A 33 -6.07 -37.20 38.57
C SER A 33 -4.77 -36.90 37.83
N GLU A 34 -3.67 -37.61 38.10
CA GLU A 34 -2.41 -37.42 37.35
C GLU A 34 -2.63 -37.40 35.83
N ALA A 35 -3.63 -38.14 35.33
CA ALA A 35 -4.05 -38.11 33.93
C ALA A 35 -4.69 -36.78 33.49
N ALA A 36 -5.48 -36.15 34.36
CA ALA A 36 -6.06 -34.82 34.13
C ALA A 36 -5.00 -33.71 34.23
N GLU A 37 -4.07 -33.80 35.17
CA GLU A 37 -2.94 -32.85 35.26
C GLU A 37 -2.04 -32.93 34.01
N ALA A 38 -1.71 -34.15 33.55
CA ALA A 38 -0.93 -34.34 32.33
C ALA A 38 -1.63 -33.77 31.09
N GLU A 39 -2.95 -33.94 30.97
CA GLU A 39 -3.73 -33.37 29.87
C GLU A 39 -3.79 -31.84 29.93
N ILE A 40 -3.93 -31.25 31.13
CA ILE A 40 -3.89 -29.79 31.30
C ILE A 40 -2.52 -29.24 30.87
N THR A 41 -1.42 -29.89 31.24
CA THR A 41 -0.08 -29.49 30.80
C THR A 41 0.05 -29.57 29.28
N ARG A 42 -0.41 -30.66 28.66
CA ARG A 42 -0.39 -30.85 27.20
C ARG A 42 -1.19 -29.77 26.47
N LEU A 43 -2.41 -29.48 26.92
CA LEU A 43 -3.27 -28.46 26.31
C LEU A 43 -2.72 -27.05 26.52
N THR A 44 -2.13 -26.78 27.68
CA THR A 44 -1.50 -25.48 27.96
C THR A 44 -0.33 -25.24 27.01
N GLN A 45 0.51 -26.26 26.80
CA GLN A 45 1.64 -26.18 25.89
C GLN A 45 1.20 -26.01 24.43
N ALA A 46 0.20 -26.77 23.99
CA ALA A 46 -0.37 -26.60 22.65
C ALA A 46 -0.97 -25.20 22.41
N LEU A 47 -1.62 -24.63 23.43
CA LEU A 47 -2.16 -23.27 23.37
C LEU A 47 -1.05 -22.22 23.29
N GLU A 48 0.06 -22.42 24.00
CA GLU A 48 1.23 -21.52 23.95
C GLU A 48 1.94 -21.59 22.59
N ASP A 49 2.06 -22.79 22.01
CA ASP A 49 2.57 -23.00 20.66
C ASP A 49 1.67 -22.29 19.62
N GLU A 50 0.35 -22.46 19.71
CA GLU A 50 -0.61 -21.83 18.79
C GLU A 50 -0.60 -20.30 18.91
N ARG A 51 -0.49 -19.76 20.13
CA ARG A 51 -0.34 -18.32 20.37
C ARG A 51 0.94 -17.78 19.75
N THR A 52 2.04 -18.52 19.83
CA THR A 52 3.32 -18.14 19.22
C THR A 52 3.21 -18.09 17.70
N VAL A 53 2.61 -19.10 17.08
CA VAL A 53 2.36 -19.12 15.63
C VAL A 53 1.44 -17.97 15.21
N THR A 54 0.38 -17.71 15.98
CA THR A 54 -0.55 -16.62 15.69
C THR A 54 0.15 -15.27 15.72
N ALA A 55 0.98 -15.00 16.75
CA ALA A 55 1.76 -13.77 16.84
C ALA A 55 2.72 -13.59 15.66
N GLN A 56 3.40 -14.66 15.22
CA GLN A 56 4.28 -14.63 14.04
C GLN A 56 3.51 -14.35 12.75
N LEU A 57 2.31 -14.93 12.60
CA LEU A 57 1.47 -14.67 11.43
C LEU A 57 0.95 -13.24 11.42
N GLU A 58 0.55 -12.68 12.57
CA GLU A 58 0.14 -11.29 12.70
C GLU A 58 1.26 -10.32 12.33
N GLU A 59 2.48 -10.57 12.81
CA GLU A 59 3.66 -9.78 12.45
C GLU A 59 3.95 -9.87 10.94
N ARG A 60 3.87 -11.07 10.36
CA ARG A 60 4.05 -11.26 8.92
C ARG A 60 2.98 -10.57 8.10
N ILE A 61 1.72 -10.62 8.52
CA ILE A 61 0.61 -9.92 7.88
C ILE A 61 0.83 -8.42 7.93
N LYS A 62 1.27 -7.89 9.08
CA LYS A 62 1.60 -6.48 9.23
C LYS A 62 2.70 -6.07 8.25
N GLY A 63 3.82 -6.81 8.22
CA GLY A 63 4.91 -6.52 7.28
C GLY A 63 4.51 -6.62 5.80
N ILE A 64 3.59 -7.53 5.46
CA ILE A 64 3.02 -7.60 4.10
C ILE A 64 2.13 -6.39 3.81
N LYS A 65 1.30 -5.97 4.76
CA LYS A 65 0.43 -4.79 4.61
C LYS A 65 1.26 -3.52 4.40
N ASP A 66 2.27 -3.31 5.23
CA ASP A 66 3.15 -2.13 5.15
C ASP A 66 3.82 -2.07 3.75
N LYS A 67 4.37 -3.20 3.27
CA LYS A 67 4.97 -3.28 1.92
C LYS A 67 3.97 -3.06 0.79
N LEU A 68 2.73 -3.52 0.95
CA LEU A 68 1.68 -3.31 -0.05
C LEU A 68 1.24 -1.85 -0.06
N GLU A 69 1.14 -1.21 1.10
CA GLU A 69 0.80 0.21 1.23
C GLU A 69 1.88 1.08 0.58
N ASP A 70 3.16 0.82 0.87
CA ASP A 70 4.29 1.50 0.23
C ASP A 70 4.25 1.34 -1.31
N ARG A 71 4.00 0.13 -1.78
CA ARG A 71 3.95 -0.16 -3.22
C ARG A 71 2.73 0.50 -3.90
N VAL A 72 1.57 0.51 -3.24
CA VAL A 72 0.38 1.20 -3.75
C VAL A 72 0.64 2.69 -3.82
N SER A 73 1.19 3.29 -2.77
CA SER A 73 1.55 4.71 -2.75
C SER A 73 2.54 5.06 -3.86
N GLY A 74 3.58 4.25 -4.07
CA GLY A 74 4.53 4.43 -5.17
C GLY A 74 3.88 4.32 -6.55
N MET A 75 2.95 3.38 -6.74
CA MET A 75 2.21 3.24 -8.00
C MET A 75 1.24 4.41 -8.25
N GLU A 76 0.61 4.94 -7.20
CA GLU A 76 -0.25 6.13 -7.28
C GLU A 76 0.56 7.38 -7.65
N ALA A 77 1.74 7.57 -7.04
CA ALA A 77 2.65 8.66 -7.38
C ALA A 77 3.12 8.60 -8.85
N ALA A 78 3.55 7.42 -9.30
CA ALA A 78 3.97 7.21 -10.69
C ALA A 78 2.81 7.43 -11.69
N LEU A 79 1.58 7.08 -11.31
CA LEU A 79 0.40 7.31 -12.14
C LEU A 79 0.09 8.81 -12.29
N GLU A 80 0.20 9.58 -11.20
CA GLU A 80 0.01 11.03 -11.25
C GLU A 80 1.10 11.72 -12.09
N GLU A 81 2.36 11.29 -11.96
CA GLU A 81 3.44 11.79 -12.81
C GLU A 81 3.22 11.48 -14.29
N ALA A 82 2.81 10.24 -14.61
CA ALA A 82 2.49 9.87 -15.99
C ALA A 82 1.32 10.70 -16.55
N ARG A 83 0.29 10.97 -15.75
CA ARG A 83 -0.85 11.83 -16.16
C ARG A 83 -0.40 13.27 -16.43
N ALA A 84 0.47 13.81 -15.58
CA ALA A 84 1.03 15.15 -15.77
C ALA A 84 1.86 15.21 -17.07
N SER A 85 2.69 14.20 -17.32
CA SER A 85 3.49 14.09 -18.56
C SER A 85 2.61 14.02 -19.82
N VAL A 86 1.57 13.19 -19.81
CA VAL A 86 0.61 13.10 -20.93
C VAL A 86 -0.05 14.45 -21.21
N THR A 87 -0.47 15.16 -20.16
CA THR A 87 -1.10 16.48 -20.30
C THR A 87 -0.14 17.53 -20.87
N ALA A 88 1.13 17.48 -20.46
CA ALA A 88 2.17 18.36 -21.00
C ALA A 88 2.41 18.09 -22.49
N VAL A 89 2.58 16.83 -22.88
CA VAL A 89 2.78 16.43 -24.29
C VAL A 89 1.57 16.79 -25.15
N ASP A 90 0.34 16.61 -24.65
CA ASP A 90 -0.87 17.02 -25.37
C ASP A 90 -0.91 18.53 -25.62
N THR A 91 -0.46 19.33 -24.65
CA THR A 91 -0.38 20.79 -24.76
C THR A 91 0.65 21.21 -25.81
N GLU A 92 1.86 20.64 -25.76
CA GLU A 92 2.92 20.89 -26.73
C GLU A 92 2.50 20.50 -28.15
N LEU A 93 1.80 19.37 -28.30
CA LEU A 93 1.32 18.90 -29.59
C LEU A 93 0.23 19.79 -30.18
N GLN A 94 -0.64 20.38 -29.34
CA GLN A 94 -1.60 21.39 -29.77
C GLN A 94 -0.88 22.67 -30.24
N GLN A 95 0.08 23.16 -29.46
CA GLN A 95 0.88 24.34 -29.83
C GLN A 95 1.62 24.12 -31.15
N LEU A 96 2.24 22.96 -31.33
CA LEU A 96 2.94 22.62 -32.57
C LEU A 96 2.00 22.59 -33.79
N ARG A 97 0.77 22.10 -33.62
CA ARG A 97 -0.26 22.11 -34.68
C ARG A 97 -0.67 23.52 -35.04
N GLU A 98 -0.91 24.39 -34.06
CA GLU A 98 -1.26 25.79 -34.28
C GLU A 98 -0.14 26.53 -35.02
N VAL A 99 1.11 26.32 -34.60
CA VAL A 99 2.27 26.96 -35.24
C VAL A 99 2.47 26.45 -36.67
N ASN A 100 2.28 25.15 -36.93
CA ASN A 100 2.33 24.60 -38.28
C ASN A 100 1.23 25.19 -39.18
N GLU A 101 0.02 25.41 -38.65
CA GLU A 101 -1.06 26.00 -39.41
C GLU A 101 -0.75 27.46 -39.78
N LYS A 102 -0.31 28.27 -38.80
CA LYS A 102 0.16 29.64 -39.05
C LYS A 102 1.29 29.69 -40.09
N LEU A 103 2.23 28.76 -40.04
CA LEU A 103 3.32 28.67 -41.01
C LEU A 103 2.80 28.35 -42.42
N ARG A 104 1.81 27.45 -42.55
CA ARG A 104 1.17 27.14 -43.84
C ARG A 104 0.42 28.35 -44.40
N GLU A 105 -0.38 29.02 -43.57
CA GLU A 105 -1.09 30.25 -43.94
C GLU A 105 -0.11 31.32 -44.42
N SER A 106 0.97 31.54 -43.68
CA SER A 106 2.02 32.48 -44.05
C SER A 106 2.71 32.11 -45.36
N ASN A 107 2.99 30.83 -45.59
CA ASN A 107 3.62 30.37 -46.83
C ASN A 107 2.69 30.53 -48.04
N VAL A 108 1.38 30.33 -47.88
CA VAL A 108 0.37 30.63 -48.90
C VAL A 108 0.34 32.12 -49.20
N ALA A 109 0.25 32.98 -48.18
CA ALA A 109 0.22 34.42 -48.36
C ALA A 109 1.48 34.96 -49.05
N LEU A 110 2.66 34.43 -48.72
CA LEU A 110 3.91 34.76 -49.42
C LEU A 110 3.91 34.31 -50.88
N ARG A 111 3.36 33.13 -51.19
CA ARG A 111 3.26 32.64 -52.57
C ARG A 111 2.32 33.50 -53.40
N ASP A 112 1.18 33.90 -52.82
CA ASP A 112 0.20 34.76 -53.47
C ASP A 112 0.79 36.16 -53.73
N ALA A 113 1.43 36.77 -52.72
CA ALA A 113 2.10 38.06 -52.86
C ALA A 113 3.23 38.04 -53.90
N ASN A 114 4.03 36.95 -53.94
CA ASN A 114 5.07 36.78 -54.94
C ASN A 114 4.49 36.55 -56.35
N ALA A 115 3.37 35.85 -56.48
CA ALA A 115 2.67 35.64 -57.75
C ALA A 115 2.07 36.95 -58.30
N GLU A 116 1.63 37.85 -57.42
CA GLU A 116 1.15 39.18 -57.77
C GLU A 116 2.28 40.19 -58.07
N GLY A 117 3.54 39.79 -57.90
CA GLY A 117 4.71 40.68 -58.06
C GLY A 117 4.80 41.75 -56.97
N LEU A 118 4.03 41.60 -55.89
CA LEU A 118 3.95 42.47 -54.73
C LEU A 118 4.81 41.86 -53.63
N ALA A 119 6.13 42.04 -53.69
CA ALA A 119 6.99 41.66 -52.58
C ALA A 119 6.68 42.56 -51.36
N ASP A 120 5.71 42.14 -50.54
CA ASP A 120 5.24 42.87 -49.37
C ASP A 120 6.15 42.58 -48.16
N ALA A 121 6.81 43.63 -47.67
CA ALA A 121 7.73 43.53 -46.54
C ALA A 121 7.03 43.08 -45.24
N GLU A 122 5.73 43.37 -45.09
CA GLU A 122 4.96 42.93 -43.91
C GLU A 122 4.69 41.42 -43.93
N LEU A 123 4.41 40.83 -45.10
CA LEU A 123 4.24 39.39 -45.24
C LEU A 123 5.54 38.62 -45.01
N ILE A 124 6.67 39.16 -45.49
CA ILE A 124 7.99 38.59 -45.23
C ILE A 124 8.28 38.60 -43.73
N ASN A 125 8.05 39.72 -43.05
CA ASN A 125 8.24 39.82 -41.60
C ASN A 125 7.30 38.89 -40.82
N ALA A 126 6.04 38.77 -41.21
CA ALA A 126 5.09 37.84 -40.60
C ALA A 126 5.55 36.38 -40.76
N SER A 127 6.08 36.01 -41.93
CA SER A 127 6.63 34.66 -42.16
C SER A 127 7.87 34.36 -41.34
N LEU A 128 8.79 35.33 -41.23
CA LEU A 128 10.00 35.19 -40.43
C LEU A 128 9.65 35.08 -38.94
N MET A 129 8.64 35.83 -38.48
CA MET A 129 8.14 35.71 -37.11
C MET A 129 7.52 34.33 -36.86
N ALA A 130 6.71 33.81 -37.79
CA ALA A 130 6.14 32.46 -37.69
C ALA A 130 7.23 31.37 -37.71
N GLU A 131 8.29 31.54 -38.50
CA GLU A 131 9.43 30.62 -38.54
C GLU A 131 10.25 30.65 -37.24
N VAL A 132 10.46 31.83 -36.65
CA VAL A 132 11.10 31.95 -35.33
C VAL A 132 10.24 31.31 -34.23
N GLU A 133 8.92 31.49 -34.28
CA GLU A 133 8.00 30.85 -33.34
C GLU A 133 7.98 29.33 -33.49
N ALA A 134 8.02 28.81 -34.73
CA ALA A 134 8.18 27.39 -35.04
C ALA A 134 9.50 26.81 -34.55
N LEU A 135 10.62 27.51 -34.76
CA LEU A 135 11.94 27.09 -34.28
C LEU A 135 12.02 27.07 -32.75
N ARG A 136 11.33 28.00 -32.07
CA ARG A 136 11.25 28.02 -30.61
C ARG A 136 10.41 26.86 -30.09
N ALA A 137 9.22 26.64 -30.64
CA ALA A 137 8.36 25.51 -30.28
C ALA A 137 9.06 24.16 -30.50
N GLY A 138 9.79 24.02 -31.62
CA GLY A 138 10.59 22.82 -31.89
C GLY A 138 11.69 22.60 -30.86
N ARG A 139 12.45 23.65 -30.49
CA ARG A 139 13.48 23.54 -29.44
C ARG A 139 12.92 23.22 -28.06
N GLU A 140 11.73 23.71 -27.74
CA GLU A 140 11.07 23.44 -26.47
C GLU A 140 10.59 21.98 -26.41
N ALA A 141 10.03 21.46 -27.50
CA ALA A 141 9.69 20.05 -27.64
C ALA A 141 10.94 19.14 -27.57
N ASP A 142 12.03 19.50 -28.27
CA ASP A 142 13.30 18.76 -28.21
C ASP A 142 13.85 18.72 -26.77
N ALA A 143 13.74 19.83 -26.03
CA ALA A 143 14.19 19.90 -24.63
C ALA A 143 13.31 19.06 -23.70
N ALA A 144 11.98 19.05 -23.92
CA ALA A 144 11.05 18.20 -23.18
C ALA A 144 11.30 16.71 -23.44
N GLU A 145 11.55 16.32 -24.69
CA GLU A 145 11.91 14.93 -25.06
C GLU A 145 13.25 14.53 -24.42
N MET A 146 14.28 15.37 -24.49
CA MET A 146 15.56 15.13 -23.82
C MET A 146 15.39 15.00 -22.30
N GLY A 147 14.55 15.82 -21.69
CA GLY A 147 14.23 15.74 -20.26
C GLY A 147 13.60 14.39 -19.90
N ALA A 148 12.60 13.95 -20.68
CA ALA A 148 11.94 12.66 -20.46
C ALA A 148 12.91 11.48 -20.62
N VAL A 149 13.79 11.53 -21.62
CA VAL A 149 14.84 10.50 -21.82
C VAL A 149 15.80 10.48 -20.64
N LEU A 150 16.25 11.63 -20.14
CA LEU A 150 17.13 11.71 -18.97
C LEU A 150 16.47 11.12 -17.73
N THR A 151 15.22 11.49 -17.44
CA THR A 151 14.46 10.90 -16.32
C THR A 151 14.36 9.38 -16.43
N GLN A 152 14.15 8.87 -17.65
CA GLN A 152 14.05 7.43 -17.88
C GLN A 152 15.42 6.72 -17.73
N LEU A 153 16.51 7.37 -18.14
CA LEU A 153 17.88 6.86 -17.93
C LEU A 153 18.26 6.87 -16.44
N ASP A 154 17.93 7.93 -15.71
CA ASP A 154 18.16 8.02 -14.26
C ASP A 154 17.40 6.90 -13.53
N ALA A 155 16.13 6.67 -13.89
CA ALA A 155 15.35 5.57 -13.33
C ALA A 155 15.94 4.18 -13.62
N ILE A 156 16.51 3.96 -14.82
CA ILE A 156 17.20 2.70 -15.16
C ILE A 156 18.48 2.57 -14.33
N LEU A 157 19.25 3.65 -14.17
CA LEU A 157 20.49 3.66 -13.39
C LEU A 157 20.22 3.35 -11.91
N GLU A 158 19.22 3.98 -11.30
CA GLU A 158 18.78 3.70 -9.94
C GLU A 158 18.31 2.25 -9.78
N ALA A 159 17.51 1.74 -10.73
CA ALA A 159 17.06 0.36 -10.71
C ALA A 159 18.21 -0.65 -10.86
N THR A 160 19.28 -0.30 -11.58
CA THR A 160 20.49 -1.15 -11.66
C THR A 160 21.35 -1.08 -10.40
N ALA A 161 21.50 0.09 -9.79
CA ALA A 161 22.25 0.24 -8.54
C ALA A 161 21.60 -0.54 -7.39
N MET A 162 20.26 -0.49 -7.27
CA MET A 162 19.53 -1.28 -6.27
C MET A 162 19.66 -2.80 -6.49
N LYS A 163 19.83 -3.26 -7.74
CA LYS A 163 20.05 -4.69 -8.04
C LYS A 163 21.44 -5.20 -7.65
N GLU A 164 22.45 -4.33 -7.60
CA GLU A 164 23.81 -4.70 -7.16
C GLU A 164 23.96 -4.69 -5.63
N GLU A 165 23.14 -3.91 -4.90
CA GLU A 165 23.15 -3.88 -3.43
C GLU A 165 22.41 -5.07 -2.79
N ASP A 166 21.43 -5.65 -3.50
CA ASP A 166 20.63 -6.80 -3.06
C ASP A 166 21.23 -8.18 -3.45
N ALA A 167 22.39 -8.22 -4.12
CA ALA A 167 23.08 -9.44 -4.60
C ALA A 167 24.38 -9.75 -3.83
#